data_AF-A0A3P8I821-F1
#
_entry.id   AF-A0A3P8I821-F1
#
_cell.length_a   1.000
_cell.length_b   1.000
_cell.length_c   1.000
_cell.angle_alpha   90.00
_cell.angle_beta   90.00
_cell.angle_gamma   90.00
#
_symmetry.space_group_name_H-M   'P 1'
#
loop_
_entity.id
_entity.type
_entity.pdbx_description
1 polymer ?
#
loop_
_entity_poly.entity_id
_entity_poly.type
_entity_poly.pdbx_seq_one_letter_code
_entity_poly.pdbx_strand_id
1 'polypeptide(L)'
;MHDSDVGIYDRIVIQELIKNMASTAQLDSSQQRDFKVVVLHEADHLTRDAQHALRRTMEKYISNCRLILSAESVSKIISATRSRCLPIRVPAPSVEQISTILRNTARREGLSMPVELASRIATASERNLRRALLLAEVAKWQHSPMLPDQPVQLPDWQVFLAETASAILSEQSPRKIMEVRNRLYELLCHCIPADVIMRVSRNLEIYWIY
;
A
#
# COMPACT_ATOMS: atom_id res chain seq x y z
N MET A 1 9.80 8.54 11.20
CA MET A 1 10.53 8.71 9.93
C MET A 1 10.53 7.36 9.26
N HIS A 2 9.90 7.24 8.08
CA HIS A 2 9.91 6.00 7.31
C HIS A 2 11.28 5.91 6.60
N ASP A 3 11.87 4.72 6.54
CA ASP A 3 13.22 4.54 5.98
C ASP A 3 13.29 4.86 4.47
N SER A 4 12.15 4.91 3.78
CA SER A 4 12.02 5.28 2.37
C SER A 4 11.94 6.80 2.11
N ASP A 5 11.71 7.63 3.14
CA ASP A 5 11.60 9.10 2.99
C ASP A 5 12.96 9.80 2.82
N VAL A 6 14.07 9.08 3.01
CA VAL A 6 15.42 9.67 3.13
C VAL A 6 16.14 9.78 1.77
N GLY A 7 15.48 9.40 0.67
CA GLY A 7 15.98 9.57 -0.70
C GLY A 7 17.39 8.99 -0.89
N ILE A 8 18.35 9.85 -1.26
CA ILE A 8 19.75 9.47 -1.56
C ILE A 8 20.53 8.99 -0.32
N TYR A 9 20.02 9.25 0.90
CA TYR A 9 20.70 8.90 2.15
C TYR A 9 20.19 7.58 2.77
N ASP A 10 19.28 6.88 2.09
CA ASP A 10 18.73 5.59 2.49
C ASP A 10 19.81 4.58 2.92
N ARG A 11 20.93 4.54 2.20
CA ARG A 11 22.08 3.69 2.50
C ARG A 11 22.65 3.94 3.89
N ILE A 12 22.85 5.20 4.28
CA ILE A 12 23.50 5.55 5.55
C ILE A 12 22.56 5.20 6.70
N VAL A 13 21.28 5.56 6.56
CA VAL A 13 20.25 5.30 7.56
C VAL A 13 20.10 3.80 7.82
N ILE A 14 20.00 2.97 6.78
CA ILE A 14 19.90 1.52 6.95
C ILE A 14 21.13 0.94 7.62
N GLN A 15 22.32 1.38 7.23
CA GLN A 15 23.56 0.88 7.81
C GLN A 15 23.65 1.24 9.30
N GLU A 16 23.29 2.46 9.67
CA GLU A 16 23.35 2.95 11.03
C GLU A 16 22.28 2.32 11.92
N LEU A 17 21.03 2.22 11.45
CA LEU A 17 19.94 1.57 12.17
C LEU A 17 20.27 0.11 12.50
N ILE A 18 20.68 -0.67 11.50
CA ILE A 18 20.97 -2.09 11.72
C ILE A 18 22.22 -2.23 12.60
N LYS A 19 23.24 -1.38 12.42
CA LYS A 19 24.44 -1.41 13.26
C LYS A 19 24.10 -1.12 14.72
N ASN A 20 23.27 -0.11 15.00
CA ASN A 20 22.86 0.26 16.36
C ASN A 20 22.00 -0.83 17.02
N MET A 21 21.07 -1.42 16.25
CA MET A 21 20.23 -2.50 16.76
C MET A 21 21.02 -3.79 17.02
N ALA A 22 21.99 -4.11 16.17
CA ALA A 22 22.84 -5.30 16.29
C ALA A 22 23.97 -5.17 17.31
N SER A 23 24.46 -3.95 17.59
CA SER A 23 25.54 -3.71 18.56
C SER A 23 25.04 -3.62 20.01
N THR A 24 23.77 -3.27 20.22
CA THR A 24 23.19 -3.21 21.56
C THR A 24 22.94 -4.63 22.06
N ALA A 25 23.77 -5.14 22.98
CA ALA A 25 23.57 -6.47 23.58
C ALA A 25 22.24 -6.53 24.36
N GLN A 26 21.52 -7.65 24.29
CA GLN A 26 20.43 -7.92 25.22
C GLN A 26 21.04 -8.12 26.62
N LEU A 27 20.69 -7.25 27.56
CA LEU A 27 21.20 -7.29 28.94
C LEU A 27 20.57 -8.40 29.78
N ASP A 28 19.55 -9.09 29.26
CA ASP A 28 18.75 -10.05 30.02
C ASP A 28 18.52 -11.35 29.23
N SER A 29 19.29 -12.38 29.56
CA SER A 29 19.37 -13.68 28.88
C SER A 29 18.35 -14.71 29.38
N SER A 30 17.44 -14.32 30.26
CA SER A 30 16.65 -15.26 31.06
C SER A 30 15.27 -15.61 30.49
N GLN A 31 14.72 -14.84 29.54
CA GLN A 31 13.37 -15.12 28.95
C GLN A 31 13.19 -14.80 27.46
N GLN A 32 14.16 -14.18 26.77
CA GLN A 32 14.02 -13.81 25.36
C GLN A 32 14.94 -14.62 24.45
N ARG A 33 14.46 -14.89 23.22
CA ARG A 33 15.26 -15.50 22.15
C ARG A 33 16.53 -14.67 21.91
N ASP A 34 17.64 -15.35 21.64
CA ASP A 34 19.00 -14.77 21.45
C ASP A 34 19.17 -13.88 20.20
N PHE A 35 18.08 -13.45 19.57
CA PHE A 35 18.13 -12.62 18.37
C PHE A 35 17.05 -11.54 18.37
N LYS A 36 17.38 -10.38 17.81
CA LYS A 36 16.43 -9.29 17.54
C LYS A 36 15.77 -9.46 16.18
N VAL A 37 14.56 -8.95 16.02
CA VAL A 37 13.87 -8.91 14.72
C VAL A 37 13.78 -7.47 14.24
N VAL A 38 14.25 -7.22 13.02
CA VAL A 38 14.16 -5.91 12.36
C VAL A 38 13.24 -6.05 11.16
N VAL A 39 12.18 -5.26 11.12
CA VAL A 39 11.23 -5.22 10.01
C VAL A 39 11.52 -3.99 9.17
N LEU A 40 11.89 -4.19 7.91
CA LEU A 40 12.07 -3.12 6.94
C LEU A 40 10.85 -3.11 6.02
N HIS A 41 10.11 -2.02 6.07
CA HIS A 41 8.98 -1.76 5.18
C HIS A 41 9.47 -1.13 3.87
N GLU A 42 8.75 -1.40 2.78
CA GLU A 42 9.03 -0.82 1.44
C GLU A 42 10.46 -1.06 0.96
N ALA A 43 11.01 -2.25 1.19
CA ALA A 43 12.38 -2.59 0.83
C ALA A 43 12.69 -2.46 -0.68
N ASP A 44 11.64 -2.43 -1.51
CA ASP A 44 11.72 -2.20 -2.96
C ASP A 44 11.87 -0.73 -3.37
N HIS A 45 11.70 0.21 -2.45
CA HIS A 45 12.03 1.63 -2.65
C HIS A 45 13.51 1.95 -2.38
N LEU A 46 14.25 1.02 -1.77
CA LEU A 46 15.67 1.19 -1.49
C LEU A 46 16.50 1.20 -2.77
N THR A 47 17.47 2.12 -2.82
CA THR A 47 18.46 2.17 -3.90
C THR A 47 19.27 0.88 -3.97
N ARG A 48 19.80 0.54 -5.15
CA ARG A 48 20.64 -0.66 -5.32
C ARG A 48 21.85 -0.65 -4.38
N ASP A 49 22.44 0.52 -4.15
CA ASP A 49 23.57 0.68 -3.25
C ASP A 49 23.18 0.45 -1.78
N ALA A 50 22.00 0.93 -1.37
CA ALA A 50 21.44 0.64 -0.06
C ALA A 50 21.14 -0.86 0.11
N GLN A 51 20.61 -1.53 -0.93
CA GLN A 51 20.38 -2.98 -0.89
C GLN A 51 21.70 -3.78 -0.82
N HIS A 52 22.75 -3.35 -1.53
CA HIS A 52 24.09 -3.95 -1.42
C HIS A 52 24.71 -3.72 -0.03
N ALA A 53 24.49 -2.56 0.57
CA ALA A 53 24.86 -2.27 1.95
C ALA A 53 24.09 -3.16 2.94
N LEU A 54 22.77 -3.24 2.79
CA LEU A 54 21.89 -4.09 3.58
C LEU A 54 22.40 -5.54 3.58
N ARG A 55 22.67 -6.10 2.40
CA ARG A 55 23.22 -7.46 2.27
C ARG A 55 24.48 -7.67 3.11
N ARG A 56 25.45 -6.74 3.04
CA ARG A 56 26.70 -6.84 3.82
C ARG A 56 26.42 -6.82 5.32
N THR A 57 25.48 -5.97 5.75
CA THR A 57 25.10 -5.87 7.16
C THR A 57 24.33 -7.10 7.65
N MET A 58 23.44 -7.66 6.81
CA MET A 58 22.74 -8.92 7.08
C MET A 58 23.73 -10.06 7.31
N GLU A 59 24.73 -10.21 6.45
CA GLU A 59 25.76 -11.25 6.60
C GLU A 59 26.60 -11.06 7.87
N LYS A 60 26.95 -9.80 8.20
CA LYS A 60 27.78 -9.49 9.37
C LYS A 60 27.10 -9.75 10.70
N TYR A 61 25.78 -9.54 10.80
CA TYR A 61 25.04 -9.58 12.07
C TYR A 61 23.95 -10.65 12.14
N ILE A 62 24.04 -11.70 11.30
CA ILE A 62 23.01 -12.75 11.22
C ILE A 62 22.83 -13.55 12.53
N SER A 63 23.87 -13.62 13.38
CA SER A 63 23.79 -14.30 14.67
C SER A 63 22.90 -13.56 15.68
N ASN A 64 22.87 -12.23 15.61
CA ASN A 64 22.25 -11.38 16.62
C ASN A 64 20.93 -10.75 16.14
N CYS A 65 20.66 -10.79 14.84
CA CYS A 65 19.52 -10.12 14.22
C CYS A 65 18.93 -10.94 13.06
N ARG A 66 17.59 -11.03 13.02
CA ARG A 66 16.81 -11.52 11.88
C ARG A 66 16.08 -10.38 11.21
N LEU A 67 16.12 -10.35 9.88
CA LEU A 67 15.43 -9.32 9.10
C LEU A 67 14.17 -9.86 8.44
N ILE A 68 13.11 -9.06 8.48
CA ILE A 68 11.88 -9.25 7.70
C ILE A 68 11.80 -8.10 6.71
N LEU A 69 11.85 -8.40 5.42
CA LEU A 69 11.76 -7.42 4.34
C LEU A 69 10.36 -7.47 3.75
N SER A 70 9.61 -6.38 3.87
CA SER A 70 8.32 -6.20 3.20
C SER A 70 8.54 -5.41 1.92
N ALA A 71 8.10 -5.96 0.78
CA ALA A 71 8.19 -5.33 -0.53
C ALA A 71 6.97 -5.69 -1.38
N GLU A 72 6.45 -4.74 -2.15
CA GLU A 72 5.35 -5.00 -3.08
C GLU A 72 5.86 -5.64 -4.37
N SER A 73 7.02 -5.21 -4.84
CA SER A 73 7.62 -5.72 -6.08
C SER A 73 8.96 -6.43 -5.85
N VAL A 74 8.94 -7.75 -5.91
CA VAL A 74 10.14 -8.59 -5.77
C VAL A 74 11.17 -8.32 -6.87
N SER A 75 10.76 -7.82 -8.04
CA SER A 75 11.67 -7.53 -9.16
C SER A 75 12.64 -6.38 -8.89
N LYS A 76 12.26 -5.45 -8.02
CA LYS A 76 13.12 -4.32 -7.59
C LYS A 76 14.16 -4.73 -6.53
N ILE A 77 14.02 -5.91 -5.93
CA ILE A 77 14.98 -6.45 -4.96
C ILE A 77 16.10 -7.18 -5.69
N ILE A 78 17.36 -6.84 -5.38
CA ILE A 78 18.55 -7.47 -5.95
C ILE A 78 18.57 -8.99 -5.67
N SER A 79 19.06 -9.76 -6.64
CA SER A 79 19.14 -11.23 -6.54
C SER A 79 19.92 -11.71 -5.32
N ALA A 80 20.96 -10.98 -4.92
CA ALA A 80 21.80 -11.32 -3.79
C ALA A 80 21.08 -11.24 -2.43
N THR A 81 20.13 -10.34 -2.27
CA THR A 81 19.28 -10.26 -1.06
C THR A 81 18.23 -11.37 -1.10
N ARG A 82 17.63 -11.60 -2.29
CA ARG A 82 16.61 -12.64 -2.49
C ARG A 82 17.12 -14.04 -2.19
N SER A 83 18.36 -14.36 -2.56
CA SER A 83 18.94 -15.69 -2.31
C SER A 83 19.21 -15.99 -0.84
N ARG A 84 19.20 -14.97 0.03
CA ARG A 84 19.43 -15.09 1.49
C ARG A 84 18.15 -15.04 2.31
N CYS A 85 17.03 -14.72 1.68
CA CYS A 85 15.74 -14.58 2.35
C CYS A 85 14.82 -15.73 1.92
N LEU A 86 13.91 -16.14 2.80
CA LEU A 86 12.81 -17.01 2.44
C LEU A 86 11.73 -16.17 1.73
N PRO A 87 11.44 -16.40 0.44
CA PRO A 87 10.39 -15.64 -0.24
C PRO A 87 9.01 -16.12 0.23
N ILE A 88 8.30 -15.25 0.95
CA ILE A 88 6.91 -15.48 1.33
C ILE A 88 6.03 -14.58 0.45
N ARG A 89 5.21 -15.18 -0.40
CA ARG A 89 4.26 -14.43 -1.25
C ARG A 89 2.90 -14.38 -0.55
N VAL A 90 2.44 -13.17 -0.26
CA VAL A 90 1.08 -12.93 0.26
C VAL A 90 0.21 -12.44 -0.91
N PRO A 91 -0.65 -13.31 -1.50
CA PRO A 91 -1.53 -12.88 -2.58
C PRO A 91 -2.65 -11.98 -2.04
N ALA A 92 -3.13 -11.05 -2.88
CA ALA A 92 -4.32 -10.28 -2.56
C ALA A 92 -5.54 -11.22 -2.42
N PRO A 93 -6.42 -11.02 -1.42
CA PRO A 93 -7.59 -11.87 -1.20
C PRO A 93 -8.56 -11.81 -2.39
N SER A 94 -9.38 -12.84 -2.58
CA SER A 94 -10.46 -12.84 -3.57
C SER A 94 -11.60 -11.91 -3.13
N VAL A 95 -12.45 -11.50 -4.06
CA VAL A 95 -13.64 -10.66 -3.78
C VAL A 95 -14.56 -11.35 -2.76
N GLU A 96 -14.72 -12.67 -2.87
CA GLU A 96 -15.50 -13.51 -1.95
C GLU A 96 -14.88 -13.57 -0.54
N GLN A 97 -13.55 -13.66 -0.45
CA GLN A 97 -12.85 -13.63 0.84
C GLN A 97 -13.02 -12.26 1.50
N ILE A 98 -12.89 -11.17 0.73
CA ILE A 98 -13.09 -9.81 1.25
C ILE A 98 -14.52 -9.64 1.74
N SER A 99 -15.54 -10.03 0.96
CA SER A 99 -16.94 -9.90 1.37
C SER A 99 -17.25 -10.70 2.64
N THR A 100 -16.65 -11.89 2.78
CA THR A 100 -16.74 -12.71 3.99
C THR A 100 -16.10 -12.01 5.20
N ILE A 101 -14.90 -11.43 5.01
CA ILE A 101 -14.22 -10.68 6.07
C ILE A 101 -15.04 -9.46 6.48
N LEU A 102 -15.56 -8.68 5.53
CA LEU A 102 -16.38 -7.50 5.80
C LEU A 102 -17.62 -7.85 6.63
N ARG A 103 -18.34 -8.91 6.25
CA ARG A 103 -19.51 -9.39 7.00
C ARG A 103 -19.15 -9.88 8.39
N ASN A 104 -18.03 -10.57 8.54
CA ASN A 104 -17.55 -11.02 9.85
C ASN A 104 -17.16 -9.85 10.76
N THR A 105 -16.51 -8.83 10.21
CA THR A 105 -16.18 -7.59 10.95
C THR A 105 -17.46 -6.85 11.36
N ALA A 106 -18.41 -6.66 10.44
CA ALA A 106 -19.69 -6.05 10.75
C ALA A 106 -20.46 -6.79 11.86
N ARG A 107 -20.50 -8.13 11.79
CA ARG A 107 -21.15 -8.96 12.82
C ARG A 107 -20.50 -8.79 14.19
N ARG A 108 -19.17 -8.66 14.26
CA ARG A 108 -18.44 -8.42 15.51
C ARG A 108 -18.73 -7.04 16.09
N GLU A 109 -19.05 -6.05 15.25
CA GLU A 109 -19.50 -4.73 15.67
C GLU A 109 -21.00 -4.67 16.01
N GLY A 110 -21.73 -5.79 15.92
CA GLY A 110 -23.18 -5.82 16.14
C GLY A 110 -24.00 -5.26 14.97
N LEU A 111 -23.39 -5.12 13.79
CA LEU A 111 -24.02 -4.59 12.57
C LEU A 111 -24.38 -5.72 11.61
N SER A 112 -25.47 -5.54 10.88
CA SER A 112 -25.85 -6.43 9.77
C SER A 112 -25.50 -5.77 8.44
N MET A 113 -24.44 -6.26 7.79
CA MET A 113 -24.05 -5.81 6.45
C MET A 113 -24.70 -6.71 5.37
N PRO A 114 -25.51 -6.13 4.46
CA PRO A 114 -26.07 -6.87 3.33
C PRO A 114 -25.00 -7.49 2.42
N VAL A 115 -25.30 -8.65 1.83
CA VAL A 115 -24.35 -9.38 0.96
C VAL A 115 -24.06 -8.58 -0.31
N GLU A 116 -25.08 -7.94 -0.89
CA GLU A 116 -24.95 -7.11 -2.09
C GLU A 116 -23.99 -5.94 -1.85
N LEU A 117 -24.15 -5.23 -0.73
CA LEU A 117 -23.26 -4.14 -0.34
C LEU A 117 -21.83 -4.63 -0.09
N ALA A 118 -21.66 -5.75 0.61
CA ALA A 118 -20.34 -6.33 0.86
C ALA A 118 -19.63 -6.73 -0.45
N SER A 119 -20.37 -7.27 -1.42
CA SER A 119 -19.83 -7.61 -2.75
C SER A 119 -19.44 -6.35 -3.52
N ARG A 120 -20.28 -5.31 -3.51
CA ARG A 120 -19.98 -4.02 -4.17
C ARG A 120 -18.73 -3.36 -3.60
N ILE A 121 -18.61 -3.30 -2.27
CA ILE A 121 -17.42 -2.78 -1.59
C ILE A 121 -16.19 -3.62 -1.95
N ALA A 122 -16.31 -4.95 -1.95
CA ALA A 122 -15.22 -5.83 -2.31
C ALA A 122 -14.73 -5.60 -3.75
N THR A 123 -15.63 -5.41 -4.71
CA THR A 123 -15.29 -5.04 -6.11
C THR A 123 -14.66 -3.65 -6.18
N ALA A 124 -15.25 -2.64 -5.54
CA ALA A 124 -14.75 -1.26 -5.52
C ALA A 124 -13.40 -1.08 -4.78
N SER A 125 -13.01 -2.08 -3.97
CA SER A 125 -11.75 -2.09 -3.24
C SER A 125 -10.55 -2.55 -4.07
N GLU A 126 -10.76 -3.03 -5.31
CA GLU A 126 -9.70 -3.53 -6.19
C GLU A 126 -8.80 -4.60 -5.51
N ARG A 127 -9.42 -5.48 -4.71
CA ARG A 127 -8.74 -6.52 -3.90
C ARG A 127 -7.82 -5.98 -2.79
N ASN A 128 -7.95 -4.71 -2.42
CA ASN A 128 -7.26 -4.12 -1.28
C ASN A 128 -8.14 -4.17 -0.02
N LEU A 129 -7.80 -5.05 0.92
CA LEU A 129 -8.59 -5.25 2.13
C LEU A 129 -8.65 -4.00 3.02
N ARG A 130 -7.55 -3.22 3.11
CA ARG A 130 -7.53 -1.96 3.88
C ARG A 130 -8.53 -0.98 3.30
N ARG A 131 -8.54 -0.83 1.97
CA ARG A 131 -9.50 0.01 1.25
C ARG A 131 -10.93 -0.49 1.45
N ALA A 132 -11.17 -1.79 1.36
CA ALA A 132 -12.49 -2.39 1.58
C ALA A 132 -13.06 -2.07 2.97
N LEU A 133 -12.24 -2.17 4.02
CA LEU A 133 -12.65 -1.84 5.39
C LEU A 133 -12.97 -0.36 5.55
N LEU A 134 -12.15 0.52 5.01
CA LEU A 134 -12.40 1.97 5.05
C LEU A 134 -13.69 2.35 4.30
N LEU A 135 -13.93 1.75 3.13
CA LEU A 135 -15.17 1.96 2.38
C LEU A 135 -16.40 1.46 3.15
N ALA A 136 -16.28 0.32 3.85
CA ALA A 136 -17.35 -0.20 4.69
C ALA A 136 -17.64 0.72 5.89
N GLU A 137 -16.61 1.31 6.48
CA GLU A 137 -16.77 2.29 7.55
C GLU A 137 -17.49 3.55 7.05
N VAL A 138 -17.08 4.09 5.90
CA VAL A 138 -17.76 5.23 5.26
C VAL A 138 -19.23 4.91 4.95
N ALA A 139 -19.51 3.70 4.44
CA ALA A 139 -20.88 3.27 4.16
C ALA A 139 -21.74 3.22 5.43
N LYS A 140 -21.19 2.73 6.55
CA LYS A 140 -21.85 2.74 7.86
C LYS A 140 -22.17 4.15 8.34
N TRP A 141 -21.24 5.09 8.18
CA TRP A 141 -21.45 6.49 8.58
C TRP A 141 -22.54 7.19 7.79
N GLN A 142 -22.72 6.82 6.51
CA GLN A 142 -23.73 7.43 5.65
C GLN A 142 -25.14 6.97 5.96
N HIS A 143 -25.32 5.67 6.23
CA HIS A 143 -26.63 5.10 6.53
C HIS A 143 -26.49 4.02 7.61
N SER A 144 -27.28 4.19 8.67
CA SER A 144 -27.46 3.20 9.73
C SER A 144 -28.97 3.00 9.94
N PRO A 145 -29.56 1.85 9.58
CA PRO A 145 -28.92 0.60 9.12
C PRO A 145 -28.44 0.64 7.65
N MET A 146 -27.41 -0.16 7.33
CA MET A 146 -26.85 -0.25 5.98
C MET A 146 -27.85 -0.87 5.00
N LEU A 147 -28.00 -0.26 3.82
CA LEU A 147 -28.94 -0.70 2.79
C LEU A 147 -28.25 -1.57 1.73
N PRO A 148 -28.95 -2.52 1.07
CA PRO A 148 -28.35 -3.36 0.03
C PRO A 148 -27.89 -2.55 -1.20
N ASP A 149 -28.68 -1.53 -1.58
CA ASP A 149 -28.42 -0.72 -2.77
C ASP A 149 -27.64 0.59 -2.49
N GLN A 150 -27.01 0.69 -1.32
CA GLN A 150 -26.28 1.90 -0.96
C GLN A 150 -25.10 2.19 -1.92
N PRO A 151 -24.97 3.43 -2.46
CA PRO A 151 -23.82 3.79 -3.29
C PRO A 151 -22.53 3.74 -2.48
N VAL A 152 -21.50 3.09 -3.05
CA VAL A 152 -20.16 3.06 -2.46
C VAL A 152 -19.47 4.37 -2.80
N GLN A 153 -19.14 5.15 -1.78
CA GLN A 153 -18.54 6.46 -1.93
C GLN A 153 -17.02 6.32 -2.01
N LEU A 154 -16.47 6.74 -3.15
CA LEU A 154 -15.04 6.66 -3.43
C LEU A 154 -14.33 7.88 -2.82
N PRO A 155 -13.00 7.80 -2.59
CA PRO A 155 -12.23 8.95 -2.15
C PRO A 155 -12.33 10.13 -3.13
N ASP A 156 -12.40 11.35 -2.61
CA ASP A 156 -12.59 12.57 -3.41
C ASP A 156 -11.57 12.72 -4.54
N TRP A 157 -10.30 12.41 -4.26
CA TRP A 157 -9.24 12.48 -5.27
C TRP A 157 -9.46 11.53 -6.45
N GLN A 158 -10.11 10.38 -6.21
CA GLN A 158 -10.39 9.40 -7.25
C GLN A 158 -11.58 9.86 -8.11
N VAL A 159 -12.59 10.47 -7.49
CA VAL A 159 -13.71 11.10 -8.23
C VAL A 159 -13.17 12.26 -9.07
N PHE A 160 -12.37 13.14 -8.48
CA PHE A 160 -11.73 14.25 -9.17
C PHE A 160 -10.86 13.80 -10.34
N LEU A 161 -10.13 12.68 -10.19
CA LEU A 161 -9.34 12.08 -11.26
C LEU A 161 -10.23 11.48 -12.36
N ALA A 162 -11.35 10.83 -12.01
CA ALA A 162 -12.31 10.29 -12.97
C ALA A 162 -12.99 11.39 -13.81
N GLU A 163 -13.34 12.51 -13.17
CA GLU A 163 -13.81 13.72 -13.85
C GLU A 163 -12.73 14.30 -14.76
N THR A 164 -11.48 14.35 -14.30
CA THR A 164 -10.35 14.83 -15.11
C THR A 164 -10.15 13.95 -16.35
N ALA A 165 -10.22 12.63 -16.19
CA ALA A 165 -10.15 11.68 -17.31
C ALA A 165 -11.31 11.89 -18.30
N SER A 166 -12.53 12.06 -17.79
CA SER A 166 -13.71 12.35 -18.63
C SER A 166 -13.57 13.66 -19.39
N ALA A 167 -13.01 14.69 -18.74
CA ALA A 167 -12.75 16.00 -19.34
C ALA A 167 -11.67 15.95 -20.44
N ILE A 168 -10.68 15.06 -20.33
CA ILE A 168 -9.68 14.80 -21.38
C ILE A 168 -10.35 14.15 -22.59
N LEU A 169 -11.24 13.17 -22.36
CA LEU A 169 -11.93 12.46 -23.43
C LEU A 169 -12.97 13.33 -24.14
N SER A 170 -13.60 14.27 -23.44
CA SER A 170 -14.65 15.11 -24.01
C SER A 170 -14.14 16.13 -25.04
N GLU A 171 -12.96 16.72 -24.82
CA GLU A 171 -12.44 17.77 -25.68
C GLU A 171 -10.91 17.73 -25.75
N GLN A 172 -10.38 17.60 -26.97
CA GLN A 172 -8.94 17.54 -27.24
C GLN A 172 -8.42 18.86 -27.82
N SER A 173 -8.66 19.97 -27.11
CA SER A 173 -8.19 21.31 -27.50
C SER A 173 -7.02 21.78 -26.63
N PRO A 174 -6.15 22.69 -27.13
CA PRO A 174 -5.06 23.26 -26.33
C PRO A 174 -5.54 23.97 -25.05
N ARG A 175 -6.75 24.54 -25.08
CA ARG A 175 -7.37 25.18 -23.91
C ARG A 175 -7.74 24.14 -22.85
N LYS A 176 -8.35 23.03 -23.26
CA LYS A 176 -8.71 21.94 -22.33
C LYS A 176 -7.49 21.29 -21.69
N ILE A 177 -6.40 21.13 -22.45
CA ILE A 177 -5.12 20.62 -21.92
C ILE A 177 -4.58 21.52 -20.80
N MET A 178 -4.72 22.85 -20.92
CA MET A 178 -4.29 23.78 -19.87
C MET A 178 -5.10 23.61 -18.58
N GLU A 179 -6.41 23.40 -18.70
CA GLU A 179 -7.30 23.11 -17.57
C GLU A 179 -6.95 21.78 -16.90
N VAL A 180 -6.77 20.72 -17.70
CA VAL A 180 -6.35 19.39 -17.22
C VAL A 180 -5.01 19.48 -16.50
N ARG A 181 -4.06 20.26 -17.02
CA ARG A 181 -2.76 20.49 -16.37
C ARG A 181 -2.95 21.08 -14.96
N ASN A 182 -3.82 22.06 -14.80
CA ASN A 182 -4.11 22.65 -13.49
C ASN A 182 -4.73 21.63 -12.53
N ARG A 183 -5.64 20.79 -13.02
CA ARG A 183 -6.22 19.68 -12.22
C ARG A 183 -5.16 18.67 -11.78
N LEU A 184 -4.23 18.31 -12.66
CA LEU A 184 -3.11 17.44 -12.29
C LEU A 184 -2.19 18.08 -11.25
N TYR A 185 -1.93 19.40 -11.35
CA TYR A 185 -1.18 20.11 -10.32
C TYR A 185 -1.88 20.08 -8.97
N GLU A 186 -3.20 20.25 -8.92
CA GLU A 186 -3.98 20.16 -7.69
C GLU A 186 -3.82 18.79 -7.01
N LEU A 187 -3.90 17.70 -7.78
CA LEU A 187 -3.64 16.34 -7.26
C LEU A 187 -2.22 16.18 -6.69
N LEU A 188 -1.21 16.73 -7.37
CA LEU A 188 0.18 16.67 -6.90
C LEU A 188 0.38 17.52 -5.64
N CYS A 189 -0.28 18.69 -5.53
CA CYS A 189 -0.26 19.53 -4.34
C CYS A 189 -0.88 18.83 -3.12
N HIS A 190 -1.85 17.93 -3.33
CA HIS A 190 -2.42 17.07 -2.28
C HIS A 190 -1.56 15.84 -1.95
N CYS A 191 -0.29 15.82 -2.36
CA CYS A 191 0.67 14.75 -2.09
C CYS A 191 0.25 13.38 -2.64
N ILE A 192 -0.52 13.35 -3.73
CA ILE A 192 -0.87 12.10 -4.41
C ILE A 192 0.27 11.75 -5.36
N PRO A 193 0.91 10.57 -5.23
CA PRO A 193 2.03 10.20 -6.08
C PRO A 193 1.62 10.16 -7.56
N ALA A 194 2.47 10.70 -8.44
CA ALA A 194 2.23 10.72 -9.89
C ALA A 194 1.98 9.31 -10.47
N ASP A 195 2.70 8.31 -9.94
CA ASP A 195 2.53 6.91 -10.34
C ASP A 195 1.12 6.37 -10.04
N VAL A 196 0.49 6.85 -8.95
CA VAL A 196 -0.89 6.48 -8.60
C VAL A 196 -1.87 7.17 -9.54
N ILE A 197 -1.67 8.46 -9.82
CA ILE A 197 -2.49 9.23 -10.76
C ILE A 197 -2.51 8.55 -12.13
N MET A 198 -1.34 8.20 -12.66
CA MET A 198 -1.20 7.54 -13.97
C MET A 198 -1.76 6.11 -14.00
N ARG A 199 -1.67 5.38 -12.89
CA ARG A 199 -2.20 4.01 -12.79
C ARG A 199 -3.71 4.00 -12.76
N VAL A 200 -4.31 4.89 -11.96
CA VAL A 200 -5.76 4.97 -11.80
C VAL A 200 -6.41 5.53 -13.06
N SER A 201 -5.81 6.52 -13.72
CA SER A 201 -6.30 7.02 -15.01
C SER A 201 -6.38 5.91 -16.06
N ARG A 202 -5.38 5.04 -16.14
CA ARG A 202 -5.38 3.89 -17.06
C ARG A 202 -6.43 2.83 -16.72
N ASN A 203 -6.66 2.55 -15.44
CA ASN A 203 -7.69 1.59 -15.03
C ASN A 203 -9.09 2.11 -15.35
N LEU A 204 -9.32 3.42 -15.23
CA LEU A 204 -10.61 4.04 -15.56
C LEU A 204 -10.96 3.84 -17.05
N GLU A 205 -10.01 3.94 -17.99
CA GLU A 205 -10.27 3.67 -19.42
C GLU A 205 -10.83 2.26 -19.68
N ILE A 206 -10.48 1.27 -18.86
CA ILE A 206 -10.93 -0.12 -19.04
C ILE A 206 -12.40 -0.29 -18.62
N TYR A 207 -12.87 0.46 -17.63
CA TYR A 207 -14.25 0.37 -17.12
C TYR A 207 -15.28 1.12 -18.00
N TRP A 208 -14.85 1.97 -18.94
CA TRP A 208 -15.75 2.70 -19.85
C TRP A 208 -15.84 2.09 -21.26
N ILE A 209 -15.04 1.07 -21.58
CA ILE A 209 -15.04 0.37 -22.88
C ILE A 209 -15.91 -0.91 -22.86
N TYR A 210 -16.46 -1.29 -21.71
CA TYR A 210 -17.46 -2.36 -21.54
C TYR A 210 -18.75 -1.82 -20.93
#